data_AF-A0AAV5XSP6-F1
#
_entry.id   AF-A0AAV5XSP6-F1
#
_cell.length_a   1.000
_cell.length_b   1.000
_cell.length_c   1.000
_cell.angle_alpha   90.00
_cell.angle_beta   90.00
_cell.angle_gamma   90.00
#
_symmetry.space_group_name_H-M   'P 1'
#
loop_
_entity.id
_entity.type
_entity.pdbx_description
1 polymer ?
#
loop_
_entity_poly.entity_id
_entity_poly.type
_entity_poly.pdbx_seq_one_letter_code
_entity_poly.pdbx_strand_id
1 'polypeptide(L)'
;MTIEAKYGVPTVAVHTDKFDRVVRAVAATNGMRGLRQVFVPQPVMGKSARELRAYVDGRDPLTGRPVMQEVIEGLTRPFDDGDLGPAEFDRATPRLVEPDTEENLDRLFLERDWTDKLPIVLPTEGRVAAMVAGTRRKPDEVVGRMRPTHFREAWEYTVEKVAVNAVMAGARPEYFPVILALAATGVSARGSTTSSMAAMAVVNGPMRHEIGMNAGTGALAPYNHANATIGRAYGLLSQNLQGGSVPGLTYMGSMGNNYAYNSVTFAENEERSPWEPFHVQHGLRPTDSAVSVFAGCRSTAFTLGLRERHWREHVGNMLRGMDPHIPPTLLLDPITARQFIDRGGFVKKDALIDWLYEAARMPAGEYWDYQLVQNYLYPRATFGEEPWASKLKAAPDELIPMFRREDIHVVVVGGETNGYWRIMGCTYQKTVSVDAWR
;
A
#
# COMPACT_ATOMS: atom_id res chain seq x y z
N MET A 1 11.81 -18.99 11.92
CA MET A 1 12.31 -19.85 13.02
C MET A 1 13.14 -18.95 13.94
N THR A 2 12.75 -18.80 15.21
CA THR A 2 13.41 -17.86 16.14
C THR A 2 14.69 -18.46 16.75
N ILE A 3 15.43 -17.66 17.51
CA ILE A 3 16.70 -18.08 18.14
C ILE A 3 16.44 -19.21 19.15
N GLU A 4 15.35 -19.11 19.91
CA GLU A 4 14.88 -20.06 20.91
C GLU A 4 14.59 -21.42 20.27
N ALA A 5 13.73 -21.43 19.24
CA ALA A 5 13.32 -22.67 18.57
C ALA A 5 14.47 -23.33 17.80
N LYS A 6 15.43 -22.55 17.30
CA LYS A 6 16.53 -23.07 16.49
C LYS A 6 17.75 -23.51 17.31
N TYR A 7 18.04 -22.82 18.41
CA TYR A 7 19.28 -22.99 19.16
C TYR A 7 19.07 -23.31 20.65
N GLY A 8 17.82 -23.40 21.13
CA GLY A 8 17.50 -23.68 22.53
C GLY A 8 17.91 -22.57 23.50
N VAL A 9 18.20 -21.38 22.99
CA VAL A 9 18.67 -20.24 23.80
C VAL A 9 17.46 -19.51 24.38
N PRO A 10 17.36 -19.30 25.71
CA PRO A 10 16.25 -18.57 26.31
C PRO A 10 16.11 -17.13 25.79
N THR A 11 15.01 -16.92 25.07
CA THR A 11 14.48 -15.67 24.52
C THR A 11 13.58 -14.85 25.45
N VAL A 12 13.57 -13.51 25.39
CA VAL A 12 12.41 -12.70 25.83
C VAL A 12 12.25 -11.53 24.86
N ALA A 13 11.11 -11.48 24.17
CA ALA A 13 10.80 -10.38 23.27
C ALA A 13 10.09 -9.24 24.03
N VAL A 14 10.57 -8.00 23.86
CA VAL A 14 9.95 -6.82 24.47
C VAL A 14 9.11 -6.10 23.42
N HIS A 15 7.84 -5.85 23.76
CA HIS A 15 6.86 -5.22 22.89
C HIS A 15 6.18 -4.06 23.61
N THR A 16 5.43 -3.24 22.88
CA THR A 16 4.56 -2.22 23.48
C THR A 16 3.14 -2.75 23.59
N ASP A 17 2.40 -2.38 24.65
CA ASP A 17 1.05 -2.85 24.97
C ASP A 17 0.06 -2.82 23.80
N LYS A 18 0.16 -1.82 22.92
CA LYS A 18 -0.73 -1.68 21.75
C LYS A 18 -0.59 -2.81 20.73
N PHE A 19 0.48 -3.59 20.75
CA PHE A 19 0.75 -4.66 19.79
C PHE A 19 0.52 -6.06 20.34
N ASP A 20 0.04 -6.21 21.58
CA ASP A 20 -0.23 -7.50 22.24
C ASP A 20 -0.95 -8.51 21.34
N ARG A 21 -2.11 -8.13 20.82
CA ARG A 21 -2.94 -9.01 19.98
C ARG A 21 -2.19 -9.47 18.72
N VAL A 22 -1.45 -8.56 18.09
CA VAL A 22 -0.69 -8.83 16.86
C VAL A 22 0.44 -9.81 17.14
N VAL A 23 1.23 -9.55 18.18
CA VAL A 23 2.39 -10.37 18.54
C VAL A 23 1.93 -11.77 18.93
N ARG A 24 0.90 -11.90 19.76
CA ARG A 24 0.33 -13.21 20.12
C ARG A 24 -0.18 -13.97 18.90
N ALA A 25 -0.86 -13.29 17.98
CA ALA A 25 -1.34 -13.91 16.74
C ALA A 25 -0.18 -14.40 15.86
N VAL A 26 0.90 -13.62 15.73
CA VAL A 26 2.10 -14.02 14.98
C VAL A 26 2.80 -15.20 15.65
N ALA A 27 2.98 -15.16 16.98
CA ALA A 27 3.59 -16.23 17.75
C ALA A 27 2.80 -17.53 17.59
N ALA A 28 1.47 -17.48 17.73
CA ALA A 28 0.59 -18.62 17.52
C ALA A 28 0.67 -19.17 16.08
N THR A 29 0.66 -18.30 15.06
CA THR A 29 0.74 -18.70 13.64
C THR A 29 2.03 -19.47 13.34
N ASN A 30 3.10 -19.19 14.08
CA ASN A 30 4.39 -19.84 13.92
C ASN A 30 4.60 -21.04 14.87
N GLY A 31 3.57 -21.48 15.59
CA GLY A 31 3.67 -22.60 16.54
C GLY A 31 4.44 -22.27 17.83
N MET A 32 4.54 -20.98 18.17
CA MET A 32 5.31 -20.48 19.31
C MET A 32 4.39 -19.83 20.35
N ARG A 33 3.31 -20.51 20.75
CA ARG A 33 2.32 -19.94 21.68
C ARG A 33 2.93 -19.62 23.05
N GLY A 34 3.93 -20.37 23.49
CA GLY A 34 4.69 -20.10 24.72
C GLY A 34 5.88 -19.16 24.54
N LEU A 35 5.98 -18.43 23.41
CA LEU A 35 7.04 -17.42 23.25
C LEU A 35 6.96 -16.39 24.37
N ARG A 36 8.04 -16.27 25.13
CA ARG A 36 8.14 -15.38 26.29
C ARG A 36 8.19 -13.93 25.81
N GLN A 37 7.22 -13.15 26.28
CA GLN A 37 7.01 -11.77 25.87
C GLN A 37 6.79 -10.91 27.09
N VAL A 38 7.34 -9.70 27.06
CA VAL A 38 7.10 -8.66 28.06
C VAL A 38 6.66 -7.40 27.34
N PHE A 39 5.75 -6.66 27.96
CA PHE A 39 5.15 -5.47 27.40
C PHE A 39 5.57 -4.24 28.19
N VAL A 40 5.77 -3.14 27.47
CA VAL A 40 5.97 -1.80 28.02
C VAL A 40 4.88 -0.86 27.51
N PRO A 41 4.62 0.29 28.16
CA PRO A 41 3.63 1.24 27.67
C PRO A 41 4.01 1.86 26.30
N GLN A 42 3.00 2.10 25.45
CA GLN A 42 3.08 3.01 24.31
C GLN A 42 2.73 4.46 24.76
N PRO A 43 3.37 5.52 24.24
CA PRO A 43 4.33 5.54 23.14
C PRO A 43 5.79 5.42 23.60
N VAL A 44 6.61 4.75 22.79
CA VAL A 44 8.08 4.83 22.87
C VAL A 44 8.60 6.09 22.17
N MET A 45 7.94 6.46 21.05
CA MET A 45 8.29 7.65 20.28
C MET A 45 8.04 8.94 21.08
N GLY A 46 8.98 9.89 20.99
CA GLY A 46 8.88 11.20 21.63
C GLY A 46 9.13 11.19 23.14
N LYS A 47 9.58 10.06 23.70
CA LYS A 47 9.91 9.92 25.12
C LYS A 47 11.38 10.19 25.39
N SER A 48 11.64 10.89 26.50
CA SER A 48 13.00 11.07 27.01
C SER A 48 13.59 9.74 27.50
N ALA A 49 14.92 9.65 27.54
CA ALA A 49 15.62 8.48 28.10
C ALA A 49 15.16 8.13 29.52
N ARG A 50 14.82 9.15 30.34
CA ARG A 50 14.28 8.97 31.69
C ARG A 50 12.88 8.33 31.68
N GLU A 51 11.99 8.77 30.79
CA GLU A 51 10.67 8.17 30.64
C GLU A 51 10.74 6.73 30.14
N LEU A 52 11.60 6.47 29.14
CA LEU A 52 11.84 5.11 28.63
C LEU A 52 12.45 4.21 29.71
N ARG A 53 13.35 4.74 30.54
CA ARG A 53 13.90 4.02 31.69
C ARG A 53 12.80 3.66 32.69
N ALA A 54 11.87 4.57 32.95
CA ALA A 54 10.72 4.30 33.81
C ALA A 54 9.78 3.21 33.27
N TYR A 55 9.74 2.98 31.95
CA TYR A 55 9.00 1.84 31.38
C TYR A 55 9.68 0.51 31.72
N VAL A 56 11.02 0.47 31.62
CA VAL A 56 11.84 -0.71 31.94
C VAL A 56 11.83 -1.01 33.44
N ASP A 57 11.98 0.01 34.29
CA ASP A 57 11.94 -0.14 35.74
C ASP A 57 10.49 -0.26 36.28
N GLY A 58 9.50 -0.09 35.41
CA GLY A 58 8.08 -0.10 35.73
C GLY A 58 7.45 -1.49 35.70
N ARG A 59 6.13 -1.51 35.53
CA ARG A 59 5.32 -2.72 35.44
C ARG A 59 4.86 -2.96 34.01
N ASP A 60 4.84 -4.23 33.63
CA ASP A 60 4.20 -4.68 32.40
C ASP A 60 2.71 -4.32 32.47
N PRO A 61 2.18 -3.56 31.49
CA PRO A 61 0.80 -3.07 31.52
C PRO A 61 -0.25 -4.17 31.35
N LEU A 62 0.14 -5.37 30.91
CA LEU A 62 -0.76 -6.51 30.72
C LEU A 62 -0.75 -7.46 31.93
N THR A 63 0.43 -7.74 32.49
CA THR A 63 0.56 -8.68 33.63
C THR A 63 0.52 -7.96 34.98
N GLY A 64 0.84 -6.68 35.02
CA GLY A 64 1.00 -5.88 36.23
C GLY A 64 2.27 -6.19 37.02
N ARG A 65 3.16 -7.06 36.53
CA ARG A 65 4.41 -7.46 37.20
C ARG A 65 5.57 -6.55 36.78
N PRO A 66 6.67 -6.45 37.55
CA PRO A 66 7.82 -5.64 37.15
C PRO A 66 8.45 -6.14 35.85
N VAL A 67 8.61 -5.27 34.86
CA VAL A 67 9.10 -5.62 33.50
C VAL A 67 10.42 -6.39 33.57
N MET A 68 11.42 -5.83 34.28
CA MET A 68 12.73 -6.47 34.38
C MET A 68 12.71 -7.80 35.14
N GLN A 69 11.77 -8.00 36.05
CA GLN A 69 11.63 -9.28 36.72
C GLN A 69 11.16 -10.36 35.74
N GLU A 70 10.18 -10.05 34.89
CA GLU A 70 9.70 -10.98 33.86
C GLU A 70 10.78 -11.28 32.81
N VAL A 71 11.56 -10.26 32.41
CA VAL A 71 12.72 -10.44 31.52
C VAL A 71 13.74 -11.39 32.15
N ILE A 72 14.16 -11.14 33.40
CA ILE A 72 15.16 -11.99 34.08
C ILE A 72 14.64 -13.43 34.21
N GLU A 73 13.39 -13.62 34.67
CA GLU A 73 12.80 -14.95 34.80
C GLU A 73 12.71 -15.68 33.45
N GLY A 74 12.34 -14.97 32.38
CA GLY A 74 12.26 -15.52 31.03
C GLY A 74 13.61 -15.87 30.42
N LEU A 75 14.69 -15.16 30.77
CA LEU A 75 16.05 -15.46 30.30
C LEU A 75 16.77 -16.52 31.14
N THR A 76 16.38 -16.70 32.40
CA THR A 76 17.10 -17.60 33.35
C THR A 76 16.46 -18.96 33.53
N ARG A 77 15.22 -19.17 33.07
CA ARG A 77 14.58 -20.49 33.08
C ARG A 77 14.85 -21.24 31.78
N PRO A 78 15.10 -22.56 31.82
CA PRO A 78 15.18 -23.38 30.63
C PRO A 78 13.93 -23.18 29.78
N PHE A 79 14.09 -23.14 28.46
CA PHE A 79 12.97 -23.14 27.53
C PHE A 79 12.40 -24.57 27.48
N ASP A 80 11.15 -24.76 27.92
CA ASP A 80 10.52 -26.08 27.97
C ASP A 80 9.88 -26.40 26.61
N ASP A 81 10.05 -27.62 26.12
CA ASP A 81 9.54 -28.06 24.81
C ASP A 81 8.00 -28.00 24.75
N GLY A 82 7.32 -28.01 25.90
CA GLY A 82 5.86 -27.86 26.00
C GLY A 82 5.31 -26.51 25.54
N ASP A 83 6.17 -25.49 25.41
CA ASP A 83 5.81 -24.14 24.92
C ASP A 83 5.88 -24.03 23.37
N LEU A 84 6.47 -25.03 22.72
CA LEU A 84 6.53 -25.20 21.27
C LEU A 84 5.56 -26.30 20.87
N GLY A 85 4.60 -25.95 20.03
CA GLY A 85 3.67 -26.92 19.48
C GLY A 85 3.18 -26.43 18.14
N PRO A 86 3.14 -27.27 17.10
CA PRO A 86 2.49 -26.90 15.87
C PRO A 86 1.06 -26.46 16.24
N ALA A 87 0.76 -25.19 16.00
CA ALA A 87 -0.62 -24.78 16.01
C ALA A 87 -1.23 -25.38 14.74
N GLU A 88 -1.96 -26.49 14.90
CA GLU A 88 -2.84 -26.96 13.85
C GLU A 88 -3.95 -25.92 13.70
N PHE A 89 -3.89 -25.18 12.61
CA PHE A 89 -4.97 -24.32 12.18
C PHE A 89 -5.84 -25.14 11.24
N ASP A 90 -7.15 -25.10 11.46
CA ASP A 90 -8.08 -25.53 10.44
C ASP A 90 -7.88 -24.64 9.20
N ARG A 91 -7.34 -25.25 8.14
CA ARG A 91 -7.12 -24.61 6.83
C ARG A 91 -8.25 -24.92 5.86
N ALA A 92 -9.37 -25.46 6.35
CA ALA A 92 -10.55 -25.67 5.52
C ALA A 92 -10.97 -24.33 4.91
N THR A 93 -11.06 -24.34 3.58
CA THR A 93 -11.55 -23.21 2.78
C THR A 93 -12.75 -23.71 2.00
N PRO A 94 -13.90 -23.91 2.68
CA PRO A 94 -15.10 -24.38 2.00
C PRO A 94 -15.42 -23.42 0.86
N ARG A 95 -15.69 -23.98 -0.32
CA ARG A 95 -15.98 -23.20 -1.53
C ARG A 95 -17.28 -22.41 -1.40
N LEU A 96 -18.25 -22.94 -0.66
CA LEU A 96 -19.58 -22.38 -0.46
C LEU A 96 -19.86 -22.21 1.04
N VAL A 97 -20.69 -21.23 1.37
CA VAL A 97 -21.36 -21.11 2.67
C VAL A 97 -22.73 -21.79 2.59
N GLU A 98 -23.31 -22.10 3.74
CA GLU A 98 -24.68 -22.65 3.79
C GLU A 98 -25.69 -21.67 3.17
N PRO A 99 -26.63 -22.14 2.34
CA PRO A 99 -27.66 -21.30 1.76
C PRO A 99 -28.56 -20.65 2.83
N ASP A 100 -28.84 -19.36 2.66
CA ASP A 100 -29.72 -18.58 3.55
C ASP A 100 -30.34 -17.40 2.76
N THR A 101 -31.14 -16.58 3.42
CA THR A 101 -31.68 -15.33 2.87
C THR A 101 -30.56 -14.34 2.54
N GLU A 102 -30.80 -13.45 1.58
CA GLU A 102 -29.85 -12.39 1.21
C GLU A 102 -29.44 -11.53 2.41
N GLU A 103 -30.40 -11.16 3.27
CA GLU A 103 -30.13 -10.40 4.50
C GLU A 103 -29.21 -11.17 5.48
N ASN A 104 -29.45 -12.46 5.68
CA ASN A 104 -28.61 -13.28 6.57
C ASN A 104 -27.20 -13.48 6.00
N LEU A 105 -27.08 -13.68 4.69
CA LEU A 105 -25.79 -13.80 4.01
C LEU A 105 -25.01 -12.48 4.03
N ASP A 106 -25.67 -11.34 3.79
CA ASP A 106 -25.04 -10.03 3.91
C ASP A 106 -24.52 -9.78 5.34
N ARG A 107 -25.34 -10.11 6.35
CA ARG A 107 -24.92 -10.04 7.76
C ARG A 107 -23.73 -10.95 8.03
N LEU A 108 -23.73 -12.19 7.52
CA LEU A 108 -22.60 -13.11 7.67
C LEU A 108 -21.31 -12.52 7.09
N PHE A 109 -21.36 -11.97 5.88
CA PHE A 109 -20.19 -11.39 5.22
C PHE A 109 -19.65 -10.16 5.98
N LEU A 110 -20.54 -9.36 6.58
CA LEU A 110 -20.18 -8.25 7.45
C LEU A 110 -19.52 -8.73 8.75
N GLU A 111 -20.10 -9.73 9.43
CA GLU A 111 -19.59 -10.28 10.69
C GLU A 111 -18.25 -11.01 10.53
N ARG A 112 -18.00 -11.60 9.37
CA ARG A 112 -16.75 -12.32 9.04
C ARG A 112 -15.63 -11.43 8.50
N ASP A 113 -15.86 -10.12 8.38
CA ASP A 113 -14.91 -9.16 7.78
C ASP A 113 -14.48 -9.58 6.35
N TRP A 114 -15.38 -10.17 5.57
CA TRP A 114 -15.14 -10.48 4.15
C TRP A 114 -15.44 -9.31 3.22
N THR A 115 -15.95 -8.22 3.77
CA THR A 115 -16.25 -6.97 3.06
C THR A 115 -15.48 -5.80 3.65
N ASP A 116 -15.54 -4.68 2.95
CA ASP A 116 -15.05 -3.38 3.38
C ASP A 116 -16.11 -2.58 4.16
N LYS A 117 -17.12 -3.27 4.71
CA LYS A 117 -18.30 -2.72 5.40
C LYS A 117 -19.26 -1.91 4.52
N LEU A 118 -18.97 -1.78 3.23
CA LEU A 118 -19.93 -1.29 2.24
C LEU A 118 -20.80 -2.46 1.72
N PRO A 119 -22.02 -2.20 1.24
CA PRO A 119 -22.88 -3.22 0.63
C PRO A 119 -22.16 -3.95 -0.52
N ILE A 120 -22.40 -5.25 -0.64
CA ILE A 120 -21.80 -6.09 -1.69
C ILE A 120 -22.87 -6.67 -2.61
N VAL A 121 -22.46 -7.14 -3.78
CA VAL A 121 -23.27 -8.08 -4.55
C VAL A 121 -22.88 -9.49 -4.12
N LEU A 122 -23.83 -10.26 -3.56
CA LEU A 122 -23.54 -11.63 -3.13
C LEU A 122 -22.96 -12.48 -4.28
N PRO A 123 -21.78 -13.12 -4.08
CA PRO A 123 -21.06 -13.82 -5.13
C PRO A 123 -21.60 -15.24 -5.34
N THR A 124 -22.84 -15.35 -5.83
CA THR A 124 -23.45 -16.64 -6.17
C THR A 124 -22.69 -17.34 -7.30
N GLU A 125 -22.77 -18.68 -7.36
CA GLU A 125 -22.07 -19.46 -8.38
C GLU A 125 -22.34 -18.97 -9.81
N GLY A 126 -23.60 -18.62 -10.13
CA GLY A 126 -23.97 -18.09 -11.44
C GLY A 126 -23.31 -16.73 -11.75
N ARG A 127 -23.23 -15.82 -10.77
CA ARG A 127 -22.56 -14.52 -10.94
C ARG A 127 -21.04 -14.67 -11.06
N VAL A 128 -20.45 -15.58 -10.29
CA VAL A 128 -19.01 -15.89 -10.37
C VAL A 128 -18.67 -16.52 -11.72
N ALA A 129 -19.47 -17.47 -12.20
CA ALA A 129 -19.29 -18.07 -13.52
C ALA A 129 -19.38 -17.02 -14.64
N ALA A 130 -20.36 -16.09 -14.56
CA ALA A 130 -20.48 -14.99 -15.51
C ALA A 130 -19.28 -14.04 -15.47
N MET A 131 -18.72 -13.78 -14.28
CA MET A 131 -17.49 -12.98 -14.13
C MET A 131 -16.28 -13.68 -14.75
N VAL A 132 -16.09 -14.97 -14.49
CA VAL A 132 -14.99 -15.76 -15.06
C VAL A 132 -15.08 -15.83 -16.59
N ALA A 133 -16.28 -15.78 -17.17
CA ALA A 133 -16.45 -15.71 -18.63
C ALA A 133 -15.91 -14.40 -19.25
N GLY A 134 -15.56 -13.39 -18.45
CA GLY A 134 -14.89 -12.16 -18.89
C GLY A 134 -13.40 -12.33 -19.24
N THR A 135 -12.86 -13.55 -19.15
CA THR A 135 -11.48 -13.89 -19.52
C THR A 135 -11.41 -15.27 -20.17
N ARG A 136 -10.33 -15.57 -20.91
CA ARG A 136 -10.04 -16.91 -21.44
C ARG A 136 -9.33 -17.83 -20.45
N ARG A 137 -8.95 -17.30 -19.28
CA ARG A 137 -8.20 -18.03 -18.25
C ARG A 137 -9.09 -19.02 -17.51
N LYS A 138 -8.52 -20.14 -17.07
CA LYS A 138 -9.30 -21.18 -16.38
C LYS A 138 -9.62 -20.76 -14.94
N PRO A 139 -10.78 -21.14 -14.37
CA PRO A 139 -11.15 -20.75 -13.01
C PRO A 139 -10.14 -21.17 -11.92
N ASP A 140 -9.48 -22.32 -12.11
CA ASP A 140 -8.48 -22.91 -11.21
C ASP A 140 -7.05 -22.41 -11.48
N GLU A 141 -6.85 -21.60 -12.52
CA GLU A 141 -5.54 -21.05 -12.83
C GLU A 141 -5.08 -20.08 -11.74
N VAL A 142 -3.84 -20.24 -11.27
CA VAL A 142 -3.22 -19.39 -10.27
C VAL A 142 -2.91 -18.02 -10.87
N VAL A 143 -3.40 -16.96 -10.23
CA VAL A 143 -3.16 -15.57 -10.64
C VAL A 143 -1.96 -14.99 -9.92
N GLY A 144 -1.80 -15.30 -8.64
CA GLY A 144 -0.71 -14.76 -7.84
C GLY A 144 -0.68 -15.27 -6.40
N ARG A 145 0.23 -14.67 -5.63
CA ARG A 145 0.41 -14.96 -4.21
C ARG A 145 0.58 -13.65 -3.44
N MET A 146 -0.10 -13.51 -2.30
CA MET A 146 -0.02 -12.35 -1.41
C MET A 146 0.11 -12.79 0.04
N ARG A 147 0.64 -11.90 0.89
CA ARG A 147 0.69 -12.08 2.34
C ARG A 147 0.49 -10.73 3.01
N PRO A 148 -0.07 -10.69 4.23
CA PRO A 148 -0.31 -9.42 4.90
C PRO A 148 0.98 -8.86 5.48
N THR A 149 1.89 -9.72 5.95
CA THR A 149 3.21 -9.36 6.51
C THR A 149 4.28 -10.33 6.01
N HIS A 150 5.55 -9.92 6.06
CA HIS A 150 6.68 -10.78 5.67
C HIS A 150 6.84 -12.04 6.54
N PHE A 151 6.25 -12.06 7.74
CA PHE A 151 6.35 -13.15 8.71
C PHE A 151 5.20 -14.16 8.62
N ARG A 152 4.28 -13.99 7.67
CA ARG A 152 3.22 -14.97 7.37
C ARG A 152 3.45 -15.64 6.02
N GLU A 153 2.92 -16.86 5.88
CA GLU A 153 2.92 -17.60 4.63
C GLU A 153 2.14 -16.85 3.54
N ALA A 154 2.59 -16.97 2.30
CA ALA A 154 1.87 -16.42 1.16
C ALA A 154 0.66 -17.31 0.83
N TRP A 155 -0.46 -16.66 0.58
CA TRP A 155 -1.69 -17.29 0.15
C TRP A 155 -1.74 -17.28 -1.37
N GLU A 156 -1.98 -18.45 -1.95
CA GLU A 156 -2.18 -18.60 -3.39
C GLU A 156 -3.67 -18.45 -3.72
N TYR A 157 -3.95 -17.70 -4.79
CA TYR A 157 -5.31 -17.45 -5.25
C TYR A 157 -5.45 -17.64 -6.76
N THR A 158 -6.62 -18.15 -7.13
CA THR A 158 -6.99 -18.51 -8.50
C THR A 158 -7.88 -17.46 -9.15
N VAL A 159 -8.12 -17.60 -10.45
CA VAL A 159 -9.06 -16.76 -11.21
C VAL A 159 -10.44 -16.73 -10.54
N GLU A 160 -10.99 -17.88 -10.12
CA GLU A 160 -12.30 -17.95 -9.44
C GLU A 160 -12.31 -17.12 -8.14
N LYS A 161 -11.26 -17.20 -7.33
CA LYS A 161 -11.16 -16.41 -6.08
C LYS A 161 -11.09 -14.90 -6.36
N VAL A 162 -10.43 -14.48 -7.45
CA VAL A 162 -10.44 -13.08 -7.88
C VAL A 162 -11.84 -12.68 -8.37
N ALA A 163 -12.52 -13.56 -9.12
CA ALA A 163 -13.88 -13.32 -9.61
C ALA A 163 -14.90 -13.12 -8.48
N VAL A 164 -14.81 -13.89 -7.39
CA VAL A 164 -15.64 -13.71 -6.18
C VAL A 164 -15.53 -12.27 -5.65
N ASN A 165 -14.30 -11.74 -5.56
CA ASN A 165 -14.06 -10.37 -5.08
C ASN A 165 -14.51 -9.30 -6.08
N ALA A 166 -14.36 -9.56 -7.38
CA ALA A 166 -14.85 -8.69 -8.44
C ALA A 166 -16.39 -8.59 -8.41
N VAL A 167 -17.09 -9.72 -8.23
CA VAL A 167 -18.55 -9.74 -8.08
C VAL A 167 -18.96 -8.97 -6.85
N MET A 168 -18.35 -9.22 -5.67
CA MET A 168 -18.67 -8.48 -4.45
C MET A 168 -18.53 -6.97 -4.59
N ALA A 169 -17.54 -6.51 -5.38
CA ALA A 169 -17.34 -5.10 -5.68
C ALA A 169 -18.40 -4.49 -6.62
N GLY A 170 -19.23 -5.32 -7.26
CA GLY A 170 -20.18 -4.92 -8.30
C GLY A 170 -19.54 -4.71 -9.67
N ALA A 171 -18.34 -5.23 -9.91
CA ALA A 171 -17.68 -5.09 -11.21
C ALA A 171 -18.45 -5.85 -12.32
N ARG A 172 -18.32 -5.39 -13.57
CA ARG A 172 -18.82 -6.13 -14.73
C ARG A 172 -17.76 -7.10 -15.27
N PRO A 173 -18.16 -8.20 -15.93
CA PRO A 173 -17.21 -9.15 -16.52
C PRO A 173 -16.19 -8.52 -17.47
N GLU A 174 -16.57 -7.49 -18.22
CA GLU A 174 -15.63 -6.81 -19.13
C GLU A 174 -14.45 -6.15 -18.40
N TYR A 175 -14.58 -5.85 -17.10
CA TYR A 175 -13.53 -5.25 -16.28
C TYR A 175 -12.55 -6.29 -15.74
N PHE A 176 -12.93 -7.57 -15.80
CA PHE A 176 -12.25 -8.63 -15.10
C PHE A 176 -10.78 -8.81 -15.49
N PRO A 177 -10.38 -8.66 -16.78
CA PRO A 177 -8.96 -8.71 -17.14
C PRO A 177 -8.11 -7.65 -16.41
N VAL A 178 -8.65 -6.44 -16.17
CA VAL A 178 -7.94 -5.40 -15.42
C VAL A 178 -7.79 -5.80 -13.94
N ILE A 179 -8.84 -6.38 -13.35
CA ILE A 179 -8.84 -6.84 -11.95
C ILE A 179 -7.87 -8.02 -11.78
N LEU A 180 -7.81 -8.94 -12.75
CA LEU A 180 -6.83 -10.02 -12.78
C LEU A 180 -5.40 -9.48 -12.90
N ALA A 181 -5.16 -8.49 -13.75
CA ALA A 181 -3.86 -7.85 -13.87
C ALA A 181 -3.43 -7.18 -12.55
N LEU A 182 -4.35 -6.51 -11.86
CA LEU A 182 -4.13 -5.96 -10.51
C LEU A 182 -3.76 -7.06 -9.50
N ALA A 183 -4.51 -8.17 -9.49
CA ALA A 183 -4.20 -9.30 -8.62
C ALA A 183 -2.85 -9.96 -8.97
N ALA A 184 -2.48 -10.01 -10.25
CA ALA A 184 -1.21 -10.56 -10.74
C ALA A 184 0.01 -9.69 -10.40
N THR A 185 -0.19 -8.43 -9.98
CA THR A 185 0.91 -7.62 -9.45
C THR A 185 1.55 -8.29 -8.22
N GLY A 186 0.74 -8.99 -7.41
CA GLY A 186 1.13 -9.48 -6.08
C GLY A 186 1.32 -8.37 -5.04
N VAL A 187 0.95 -7.13 -5.39
CA VAL A 187 0.99 -5.98 -4.51
C VAL A 187 -0.38 -5.83 -3.87
N SER A 188 -0.41 -5.62 -2.56
CA SER A 188 -1.65 -5.45 -1.83
C SER A 188 -2.09 -3.98 -1.81
N ALA A 189 -3.38 -3.75 -2.09
CA ALA A 189 -4.02 -2.45 -1.88
C ALA A 189 -4.24 -2.13 -0.39
N ARG A 190 -4.22 -3.16 0.47
CA ARG A 190 -4.48 -3.10 1.89
C ARG A 190 -3.45 -3.94 2.63
N GLY A 191 -2.17 -3.63 2.52
CA GLY A 191 -1.12 -4.34 3.27
C GLY A 191 -1.16 -4.04 4.77
N SER A 192 -0.57 -4.92 5.60
CA SER A 192 -0.37 -4.62 7.02
C SER A 192 0.52 -3.41 7.20
N THR A 193 0.09 -2.43 7.99
CA THR A 193 0.86 -1.21 8.23
C THR A 193 0.49 -0.52 9.53
N THR A 194 1.44 0.20 10.12
CA THR A 194 1.25 1.18 11.21
C THR A 194 1.11 2.61 10.69
N SER A 195 1.22 2.84 9.37
CA SER A 195 1.43 4.17 8.76
C SER A 195 0.25 4.66 7.92
N SER A 196 -0.95 4.09 8.10
CA SER A 196 -2.17 4.53 7.42
C SER A 196 -2.06 4.69 5.89
N MET A 197 -1.47 3.69 5.22
CA MET A 197 -1.24 3.73 3.78
C MET A 197 -2.49 3.33 2.97
N ALA A 198 -2.56 3.81 1.73
CA ALA A 198 -3.45 3.31 0.70
C ALA A 198 -2.67 3.03 -0.60
N ALA A 199 -3.34 2.43 -1.58
CA ALA A 199 -2.80 2.23 -2.92
C ALA A 199 -3.38 3.22 -3.93
N MET A 200 -2.72 3.32 -5.07
CA MET A 200 -3.18 4.00 -6.28
C MET A 200 -2.94 3.08 -7.47
N ALA A 201 -3.90 3.02 -8.40
CA ALA A 201 -3.80 2.21 -9.61
C ALA A 201 -4.10 3.04 -10.85
N VAL A 202 -3.20 2.99 -11.83
CA VAL A 202 -3.32 3.70 -13.10
C VAL A 202 -3.51 2.68 -14.20
N VAL A 203 -4.61 2.79 -14.94
CA VAL A 203 -4.91 1.93 -16.10
C VAL A 203 -4.54 2.67 -17.38
N ASN A 204 -3.91 1.92 -18.29
CA ASN A 204 -3.30 2.40 -19.51
C ASN A 204 -3.76 1.60 -20.74
N GLY A 205 -3.60 2.20 -21.92
CA GLY A 205 -3.81 1.55 -23.22
C GLY A 205 -5.28 1.40 -23.65
N PRO A 206 -5.53 0.63 -24.73
CA PRO A 206 -6.86 0.51 -25.35
C PRO A 206 -7.98 0.05 -24.41
N MET A 207 -7.67 -0.80 -23.43
CA MET A 207 -8.65 -1.34 -22.48
C MET A 207 -9.42 -0.24 -21.73
N ARG A 208 -8.81 0.93 -21.49
CA ARG A 208 -9.46 2.09 -20.87
C ARG A 208 -10.76 2.46 -21.60
N HIS A 209 -10.70 2.49 -22.93
CA HIS A 209 -11.83 2.86 -23.78
C HIS A 209 -12.83 1.73 -23.93
N GLU A 210 -12.33 0.50 -24.11
CA GLU A 210 -13.16 -0.70 -24.31
C GLU A 210 -14.15 -0.90 -23.16
N ILE A 211 -13.72 -0.62 -21.92
CA ILE A 211 -14.56 -0.79 -20.72
C ILE A 211 -15.20 0.52 -20.23
N GLY A 212 -14.95 1.63 -20.92
CA GLY A 212 -15.49 2.94 -20.59
C GLY A 212 -14.97 3.51 -19.27
N MET A 213 -13.69 3.31 -18.95
CA MET A 213 -13.05 4.03 -17.84
C MET A 213 -12.99 5.53 -18.12
N ASN A 214 -13.13 6.33 -17.07
CA ASN A 214 -13.03 7.79 -17.18
C ASN A 214 -11.58 8.25 -16.91
N ALA A 215 -11.00 8.97 -17.87
CA ALA A 215 -9.74 9.70 -17.71
C ALA A 215 -9.91 11.24 -17.76
N GLY A 216 -11.14 11.70 -18.01
CA GLY A 216 -11.51 13.10 -18.21
C GLY A 216 -12.04 13.81 -16.96
N THR A 217 -13.06 14.64 -17.13
CA THR A 217 -13.68 15.41 -16.04
C THR A 217 -14.14 14.48 -14.92
N GLY A 218 -13.69 14.74 -13.70
CA GLY A 218 -14.04 13.90 -12.54
C GLY A 218 -13.43 12.49 -12.57
N ALA A 219 -12.34 12.22 -13.29
CA ALA A 219 -11.74 10.90 -13.41
C ALA A 219 -11.42 10.18 -12.08
N LEU A 220 -11.12 10.95 -11.02
CA LEU A 220 -10.84 10.44 -9.68
C LEU A 220 -12.01 10.68 -8.69
N ALA A 221 -13.19 10.98 -9.23
CA ALA A 221 -14.42 11.26 -8.48
C ALA A 221 -15.46 10.14 -8.74
N PRO A 222 -16.62 10.18 -8.06
CA PRO A 222 -17.73 9.28 -8.37
C PRO A 222 -18.24 9.44 -9.81
N TYR A 223 -19.23 8.63 -10.19
CA TYR A 223 -19.95 8.64 -11.49
C TYR A 223 -19.30 7.90 -12.67
N ASN A 224 -18.17 7.22 -12.49
CA ASN A 224 -17.72 6.19 -13.44
C ASN A 224 -17.69 4.80 -12.77
N HIS A 225 -18.52 3.89 -13.29
CA HIS A 225 -18.68 2.55 -12.73
C HIS A 225 -17.40 1.71 -12.81
N ALA A 226 -16.65 1.79 -13.91
CA ALA A 226 -15.40 1.05 -14.08
C ALA A 226 -14.34 1.50 -13.07
N ASN A 227 -14.05 2.80 -12.99
CA ASN A 227 -13.09 3.37 -12.03
C ASN A 227 -13.44 3.00 -10.58
N ALA A 228 -14.74 3.09 -10.22
CA ALA A 228 -15.21 2.80 -8.87
C ALA A 228 -15.07 1.31 -8.50
N THR A 229 -15.56 0.42 -9.35
CA THR A 229 -15.67 -1.02 -9.03
C THR A 229 -14.36 -1.77 -9.22
N ILE A 230 -13.51 -1.38 -10.19
CA ILE A 230 -12.15 -1.97 -10.34
C ILE A 230 -11.33 -1.66 -9.09
N GLY A 231 -11.33 -0.41 -8.64
CA GLY A 231 -10.57 0.00 -7.46
C GLY A 231 -11.08 -0.65 -6.16
N ARG A 232 -12.40 -0.78 -6.02
CA ARG A 232 -13.00 -1.50 -4.89
C ARG A 232 -12.69 -3.00 -4.93
N ALA A 233 -12.76 -3.63 -6.11
CA ALA A 233 -12.38 -5.02 -6.29
C ALA A 233 -10.92 -5.27 -5.88
N TYR A 234 -10.02 -4.35 -6.23
CA TYR A 234 -8.61 -4.42 -5.79
C TYR A 234 -8.46 -4.36 -4.26
N GLY A 235 -9.25 -3.53 -3.59
CA GLY A 235 -9.31 -3.48 -2.13
C GLY A 235 -9.82 -4.79 -1.50
N LEU A 236 -10.94 -5.31 -1.99
CA LEU A 236 -11.56 -6.55 -1.48
C LEU A 236 -10.66 -7.76 -1.71
N LEU A 237 -10.13 -7.94 -2.92
CA LEU A 237 -9.23 -9.05 -3.22
C LEU A 237 -7.95 -8.98 -2.37
N SER A 238 -7.44 -7.77 -2.10
CA SER A 238 -6.26 -7.60 -1.26
C SER A 238 -6.53 -8.00 0.19
N GLN A 239 -7.71 -7.69 0.73
CA GLN A 239 -8.11 -8.09 2.07
C GLN A 239 -8.33 -9.61 2.17
N ASN A 240 -9.09 -10.18 1.23
CA ASN A 240 -9.57 -11.56 1.31
C ASN A 240 -8.52 -12.58 0.85
N LEU A 241 -7.66 -12.24 -0.11
CA LEU A 241 -6.71 -13.19 -0.72
C LEU A 241 -5.30 -13.16 -0.12
N GLN A 242 -5.05 -12.31 0.88
CA GLN A 242 -3.79 -12.29 1.63
C GLN A 242 -3.95 -12.73 3.09
N GLY A 243 -5.16 -13.00 3.57
CA GLY A 243 -5.41 -13.33 4.98
C GLY A 243 -5.55 -12.11 5.91
N GLY A 244 -6.12 -11.02 5.40
CA GLY A 244 -6.62 -9.88 6.20
C GLY A 244 -5.80 -8.59 6.13
N SER A 245 -6.35 -7.55 6.73
CA SER A 245 -5.73 -6.27 7.13
C SER A 245 -6.67 -5.58 8.11
N VAL A 246 -6.93 -6.30 9.19
CA VAL A 246 -7.98 -6.00 10.14
C VAL A 246 -7.43 -5.02 11.18
N PRO A 247 -8.09 -3.87 11.38
CA PRO A 247 -7.69 -2.92 12.42
C PRO A 247 -7.51 -3.58 13.79
N GLY A 248 -6.36 -3.34 14.42
CA GLY A 248 -6.00 -3.90 15.73
C GLY A 248 -5.50 -5.35 15.72
N LEU A 249 -5.43 -6.01 14.55
CA LEU A 249 -4.92 -7.38 14.40
C LEU A 249 -3.80 -7.49 13.39
N THR A 250 -4.02 -7.01 12.17
CA THR A 250 -3.01 -6.99 11.10
C THR A 250 -2.88 -5.62 10.45
N TYR A 251 -3.62 -4.62 10.93
CA TYR A 251 -3.46 -3.23 10.55
C TYR A 251 -3.48 -2.35 11.80
N MET A 252 -2.47 -1.48 11.94
CA MET A 252 -2.20 -0.68 13.14
C MET A 252 -2.07 0.82 12.83
N GLY A 253 -2.50 1.26 11.64
CA GLY A 253 -2.53 2.67 11.27
C GLY A 253 -3.61 3.42 12.07
N SER A 254 -3.19 4.30 12.97
CA SER A 254 -4.08 4.91 13.97
C SER A 254 -5.22 5.72 13.36
N MET A 255 -4.95 6.51 12.33
CA MET A 255 -5.96 7.38 11.69
C MET A 255 -6.77 6.71 10.58
N GLY A 256 -6.31 5.56 10.06
CA GLY A 256 -6.87 5.04 8.81
C GLY A 256 -6.55 5.92 7.60
N ASN A 257 -7.11 5.56 6.44
CA ASN A 257 -6.98 6.33 5.20
C ASN A 257 -8.18 6.10 4.27
N ASN A 258 -8.95 7.15 4.02
CA ASN A 258 -10.17 7.04 3.20
C ASN A 258 -9.90 6.70 1.73
N TYR A 259 -8.67 6.89 1.23
CA TYR A 259 -8.31 6.45 -0.12
C TYR A 259 -8.39 4.91 -0.27
N ALA A 260 -8.30 4.15 0.82
CA ALA A 260 -8.32 2.68 0.81
C ALA A 260 -9.68 2.06 0.43
N TYR A 261 -10.76 2.85 0.35
CA TYR A 261 -12.06 2.35 -0.14
C TYR A 261 -12.09 2.11 -1.65
N ASN A 262 -11.34 2.88 -2.43
CA ASN A 262 -11.23 2.73 -3.89
C ASN A 262 -9.81 2.48 -4.39
N SER A 263 -8.78 2.65 -3.55
CA SER A 263 -7.38 2.52 -3.97
C SER A 263 -7.00 3.48 -5.12
N VAL A 264 -7.58 4.68 -5.12
CA VAL A 264 -7.35 5.77 -6.09
C VAL A 264 -7.16 5.23 -7.51
N THR A 265 -8.19 4.55 -8.04
CA THR A 265 -8.09 3.84 -9.32
C THR A 265 -8.65 4.68 -10.46
N PHE A 266 -7.84 4.94 -11.48
CA PHE A 266 -8.23 5.77 -12.62
C PHE A 266 -7.49 5.38 -13.89
N ALA A 267 -7.96 5.89 -15.02
CA ALA A 267 -7.32 5.75 -16.32
C ALA A 267 -6.45 6.98 -16.63
N GLU A 268 -5.26 6.77 -17.21
CA GLU A 268 -4.46 7.87 -17.75
C GLU A 268 -5.16 8.49 -18.96
N ASN A 269 -5.05 9.81 -19.13
CA ASN A 269 -5.56 10.55 -20.28
C ASN A 269 -4.46 10.66 -21.35
N GLU A 270 -4.21 9.55 -22.03
CA GLU A 270 -3.12 9.42 -23.00
C GLU A 270 -3.32 10.33 -24.21
N GLU A 271 -4.56 10.50 -24.68
CA GLU A 271 -4.90 11.31 -25.86
C GLU A 271 -4.68 12.81 -25.65
N ARG A 272 -4.75 13.27 -24.39
CA ARG A 272 -4.57 14.69 -24.03
C ARG A 272 -3.22 14.94 -23.35
N SER A 273 -2.45 13.88 -23.08
CA SER A 273 -1.08 13.98 -22.57
C SER A 273 -0.14 14.52 -23.65
N PRO A 274 0.71 15.51 -23.34
CA PRO A 274 1.76 15.92 -24.26
C PRO A 274 3.00 15.02 -24.22
N TRP A 275 3.02 14.02 -23.33
CA TRP A 275 4.11 13.07 -23.16
C TRP A 275 3.64 11.62 -23.37
N GLU A 276 4.60 10.73 -23.56
CA GLU A 276 4.35 9.29 -23.65
C GLU A 276 3.56 8.75 -22.42
N PRO A 277 2.65 7.78 -22.64
CA PRO A 277 1.91 7.13 -21.56
C PRO A 277 2.80 6.42 -20.55
N PHE A 278 2.36 6.37 -19.30
CA PHE A 278 3.11 5.81 -18.18
C PHE A 278 3.59 4.38 -18.42
N HIS A 279 2.71 3.48 -18.90
CA HIS A 279 3.08 2.09 -19.19
C HIS A 279 4.20 1.93 -20.23
N VAL A 280 4.33 2.86 -21.18
CA VAL A 280 5.38 2.85 -22.21
C VAL A 280 6.74 3.13 -21.57
N GLN A 281 6.78 4.05 -20.61
CA GLN A 281 7.99 4.36 -19.82
C GLN A 281 8.45 3.16 -18.99
N HIS A 282 7.55 2.21 -18.73
CA HIS A 282 7.81 0.98 -18.01
C HIS A 282 7.94 -0.25 -18.92
N GLY A 283 8.27 -0.04 -20.20
CA GLY A 283 8.73 -1.08 -21.12
C GLY A 283 7.63 -1.81 -21.88
N LEU A 284 6.38 -1.33 -21.83
CA LEU A 284 5.28 -1.86 -22.64
C LEU A 284 5.12 -1.06 -23.94
N ARG A 285 4.42 -1.65 -24.92
CA ARG A 285 4.16 -0.97 -26.20
C ARG A 285 2.96 -0.03 -26.05
N PRO A 286 2.87 1.06 -26.83
CA PRO A 286 1.72 1.97 -26.81
C PRO A 286 0.35 1.31 -27.09
N THR A 287 0.35 0.14 -27.73
CA THR A 287 -0.84 -0.64 -28.03
C THR A 287 -1.22 -1.63 -26.92
N ASP A 288 -0.35 -1.84 -25.94
CA ASP A 288 -0.60 -2.76 -24.84
C ASP A 288 -1.49 -2.08 -23.80
N SER A 289 -2.42 -2.84 -23.23
CA SER A 289 -3.18 -2.41 -22.05
C SER A 289 -2.44 -2.83 -20.80
N ALA A 290 -2.41 -1.98 -19.78
CA ALA A 290 -1.64 -2.23 -18.57
C ALA A 290 -2.29 -1.62 -17.32
N VAL A 291 -1.87 -2.12 -16.16
CA VAL A 291 -2.12 -1.48 -14.88
C VAL A 291 -0.83 -1.27 -14.12
N SER A 292 -0.67 -0.08 -13.57
CA SER A 292 0.47 0.33 -12.76
C SER A 292 0.02 0.61 -11.34
N VAL A 293 0.66 -0.01 -10.36
CA VAL A 293 0.27 0.10 -8.94
C VAL A 293 1.32 0.85 -8.12
N PHE A 294 0.83 1.68 -7.21
CA PHE A 294 1.61 2.50 -6.30
C PHE A 294 1.17 2.26 -4.85
N ALA A 295 2.09 2.41 -3.91
CA ALA A 295 1.86 2.24 -2.48
C ALA A 295 2.22 3.50 -1.69
N GLY A 296 1.74 3.60 -0.46
CA GLY A 296 2.10 4.66 0.47
C GLY A 296 1.18 5.88 0.46
N CYS A 297 0.24 5.97 -0.49
CA CYS A 297 -0.68 7.09 -0.76
C CYS A 297 -1.35 7.68 0.49
N ARG A 298 -0.68 8.60 1.19
CA ARG A 298 -1.14 9.16 2.48
C ARG A 298 -1.02 10.69 2.59
N SER A 299 -0.47 11.33 1.57
CA SER A 299 -0.34 12.78 1.49
C SER A 299 -0.72 13.25 0.09
N THR A 300 -1.44 14.36 0.04
CA THR A 300 -1.87 14.99 -1.22
C THR A 300 -1.72 16.50 -1.10
N ALA A 301 -1.09 17.13 -2.08
CA ALA A 301 -1.05 18.58 -2.22
C ALA A 301 -1.80 18.99 -3.50
N PHE A 302 -2.82 19.85 -3.39
CA PHE A 302 -3.60 20.34 -4.53
C PHE A 302 -3.26 21.80 -4.86
N THR A 303 -3.28 22.15 -6.14
CA THR A 303 -3.21 23.55 -6.58
C THR A 303 -3.87 23.74 -7.95
N LEU A 304 -4.01 25.00 -8.36
CA LEU A 304 -4.61 25.40 -9.64
C LEU A 304 -3.55 25.97 -10.58
N GLY A 305 -3.28 25.22 -11.65
CA GLY A 305 -2.39 25.58 -12.74
C GLY A 305 -0.98 25.95 -12.27
N LEU A 306 -0.26 26.58 -13.17
CA LEU A 306 0.98 27.30 -12.90
C LEU A 306 0.68 28.78 -13.09
N ARG A 307 1.28 29.68 -12.30
CA ARG A 307 1.22 31.15 -12.50
C ARG A 307 2.44 31.63 -13.29
N GLU A 308 2.46 32.87 -13.76
CA GLU A 308 3.53 33.33 -14.66
C GLU A 308 4.85 33.59 -13.95
N ARG A 309 4.80 34.17 -12.74
CA ARG A 309 6.00 34.72 -12.07
C ARG A 309 6.71 33.74 -11.13
N HIS A 310 5.95 33.06 -10.26
CA HIS A 310 6.52 32.31 -9.13
C HIS A 310 6.14 30.82 -9.10
N TRP A 311 5.76 30.25 -10.26
CA TRP A 311 5.27 28.87 -10.26
C TRP A 311 6.33 27.85 -9.89
N ARG A 312 7.62 28.13 -10.16
CA ARG A 312 8.72 27.22 -9.81
C ARG A 312 8.86 27.14 -8.30
N GLU A 313 8.81 28.28 -7.62
CA GLU A 313 8.83 28.41 -6.16
C GLU A 313 7.59 27.76 -5.54
N HIS A 314 6.40 27.96 -6.14
CA HIS A 314 5.18 27.32 -5.65
C HIS A 314 5.25 25.80 -5.73
N VAL A 315 5.73 25.23 -6.84
CA VAL A 315 5.92 23.78 -6.98
C VAL A 315 7.00 23.28 -6.02
N GLY A 316 8.11 24.01 -5.88
CA GLY A 316 9.15 23.72 -4.89
C GLY A 316 8.61 23.68 -3.47
N ASN A 317 7.78 24.64 -3.08
CA ASN A 317 7.11 24.68 -1.77
C ASN A 317 6.14 23.50 -1.58
N MET A 318 5.42 23.11 -2.63
CA MET A 318 4.55 21.92 -2.57
C MET A 318 5.36 20.64 -2.36
N LEU A 319 6.50 20.48 -3.06
CA LEU A 319 7.41 19.34 -2.88
C LEU A 319 8.01 19.33 -1.48
N ARG A 320 8.43 20.49 -0.97
CA ARG A 320 8.95 20.66 0.39
C ARG A 320 7.93 20.35 1.48
N GLY A 321 6.65 20.58 1.21
CA GLY A 321 5.55 20.22 2.10
C GLY A 321 5.25 18.71 2.16
N MET A 322 5.88 17.91 1.29
CA MET A 322 5.74 16.46 1.31
C MET A 322 6.79 15.82 2.24
N ASP A 323 6.44 14.69 2.84
CA ASP A 323 7.39 13.90 3.62
C ASP A 323 8.47 13.30 2.70
N PRO A 324 9.77 13.49 3.00
CA PRO A 324 10.87 13.08 2.12
C PRO A 324 11.06 11.55 2.01
N HIS A 325 10.40 10.75 2.85
CA HIS A 325 10.46 9.29 2.76
C HIS A 325 9.65 8.73 1.59
N ILE A 326 8.58 9.40 1.18
CA ILE A 326 7.70 8.92 0.09
C ILE A 326 7.79 9.87 -1.11
N PRO A 327 8.17 9.35 -2.28
CA PRO A 327 8.38 10.17 -3.46
C PRO A 327 7.06 10.74 -4.03
N PRO A 328 7.13 11.83 -4.78
CA PRO A 328 5.98 12.46 -5.40
C PRO A 328 5.61 11.82 -6.74
N THR A 329 4.32 11.56 -6.93
CA THR A 329 3.70 11.33 -8.24
C THR A 329 2.75 12.48 -8.57
N LEU A 330 3.05 13.24 -9.61
CA LEU A 330 2.20 14.35 -10.06
C LEU A 330 1.04 13.81 -10.90
N LEU A 331 -0.19 14.15 -10.52
CA LEU A 331 -1.39 13.92 -11.31
C LEU A 331 -1.84 15.24 -11.92
N LEU A 332 -1.62 15.39 -13.21
CA LEU A 332 -1.78 16.66 -13.92
C LEU A 332 -3.02 16.67 -14.81
N ASP A 333 -3.88 17.68 -14.65
CA ASP A 333 -4.83 18.03 -15.70
C ASP A 333 -4.08 18.37 -17.00
N PRO A 334 -4.61 18.02 -18.19
CA PRO A 334 -3.90 18.29 -19.44
C PRO A 334 -3.58 19.78 -19.67
N ILE A 335 -4.37 20.73 -19.13
CA ILE A 335 -4.01 22.16 -19.14
C ILE A 335 -2.68 22.39 -18.43
N THR A 336 -2.53 21.85 -17.23
CA THR A 336 -1.32 22.04 -16.42
C THR A 336 -0.13 21.31 -17.05
N ALA A 337 -0.35 20.11 -17.60
CA ALA A 337 0.68 19.39 -18.33
C ALA A 337 1.28 20.25 -19.47
N ARG A 338 0.43 20.93 -20.26
CA ARG A 338 0.89 21.89 -21.27
C ARG A 338 1.56 23.13 -20.68
N GLN A 339 1.07 23.66 -19.55
CA GLN A 339 1.73 24.80 -18.89
C GLN A 339 3.16 24.48 -18.45
N PHE A 340 3.46 23.25 -18.03
CA PHE A 340 4.84 22.82 -17.76
C PHE A 340 5.72 22.85 -19.01
N ILE A 341 5.16 22.62 -20.20
CA ILE A 341 5.87 22.77 -21.47
C ILE A 341 6.01 24.25 -21.83
N ASP A 342 4.89 24.97 -21.92
CA ASP A 342 4.84 26.35 -22.43
C ASP A 342 5.66 27.32 -21.55
N ARG A 343 5.72 27.09 -20.24
CA ARG A 343 6.41 27.97 -19.28
C ARG A 343 7.70 27.38 -18.73
N GLY A 344 7.77 26.05 -18.64
CA GLY A 344 8.91 25.33 -18.10
C GLY A 344 9.92 24.89 -19.16
N GLY A 345 9.49 24.78 -20.42
CA GLY A 345 10.28 24.24 -21.52
C GLY A 345 10.38 22.70 -21.51
N PHE A 346 9.58 22.02 -20.70
CA PHE A 346 9.72 20.58 -20.45
C PHE A 346 9.08 19.69 -21.53
N VAL A 347 9.54 19.84 -22.79
CA VAL A 347 9.03 19.06 -23.93
C VAL A 347 9.16 17.55 -23.69
N LYS A 348 10.24 17.11 -23.04
CA LYS A 348 10.41 15.71 -22.60
C LYS A 348 9.99 15.56 -21.13
N LYS A 349 9.26 14.50 -20.81
CA LYS A 349 8.82 14.22 -19.42
C LYS A 349 10.02 14.06 -18.47
N ASP A 350 11.11 13.46 -18.94
CA ASP A 350 12.36 13.36 -18.18
C ASP A 350 12.93 14.73 -17.75
N ALA A 351 12.83 15.76 -18.61
CA ALA A 351 13.31 17.09 -18.25
C ALA A 351 12.48 17.72 -17.13
N LEU A 352 11.18 17.42 -17.07
CA LEU A 352 10.32 17.80 -15.94
C LEU A 352 10.75 17.05 -14.67
N ILE A 353 10.99 15.74 -14.77
CA ILE A 353 11.44 14.90 -13.65
C ILE A 353 12.80 15.38 -13.10
N ASP A 354 13.76 15.68 -13.98
CA ASP A 354 15.07 16.22 -13.61
C ASP A 354 14.92 17.54 -12.85
N TRP A 355 14.07 18.44 -13.35
CA TRP A 355 13.82 19.70 -12.67
C TRP A 355 13.10 19.51 -11.32
N LEU A 356 12.14 18.59 -11.21
CA LEU A 356 11.46 18.28 -9.95
C LEU A 356 12.44 17.73 -8.91
N TYR A 357 13.36 16.86 -9.33
CA TYR A 357 14.44 16.34 -8.50
C TYR A 357 15.34 17.47 -7.97
N GLU A 358 15.72 18.40 -8.84
CA GLU A 358 16.55 19.55 -8.46
C GLU A 358 15.81 20.58 -7.59
N ALA A 359 14.50 20.76 -7.81
CA ALA A 359 13.68 21.68 -7.04
C ALA A 359 13.36 21.13 -5.64
N ALA A 360 13.26 19.81 -5.48
CA ALA A 360 13.00 19.14 -4.21
C ALA A 360 14.31 18.93 -3.41
N ARG A 361 14.91 20.00 -2.89
CA ARG A 361 16.13 19.94 -2.06
C ARG A 361 15.94 20.55 -0.69
N MET A 362 16.48 19.93 0.37
CA MET A 362 16.42 20.45 1.74
C MET A 362 17.75 20.35 2.51
N PRO A 363 17.98 21.16 3.56
CA PRO A 363 19.17 21.02 4.39
C PRO A 363 19.31 19.60 4.92
N ALA A 364 20.52 19.05 4.89
CA ALA A 364 20.77 17.68 5.31
C ALA A 364 20.35 17.42 6.77
N GLY A 365 20.59 18.39 7.65
CA GLY A 365 20.16 18.32 9.05
C GLY A 365 18.64 18.18 9.17
N GLU A 366 17.86 18.92 8.37
CA GLU A 366 16.41 18.81 8.35
C GLU A 366 15.96 17.45 7.80
N TYR A 367 16.51 17.02 6.67
CA TYR A 367 16.18 15.73 6.04
C TYR A 367 16.41 14.56 7.00
N TRP A 368 17.58 14.51 7.64
CA TRP A 368 17.91 13.42 8.56
C TRP A 368 17.14 13.49 9.87
N ASP A 369 16.56 14.62 10.24
CA ASP A 369 15.72 14.76 11.44
C ASP A 369 14.26 14.33 11.21
N TYR A 370 13.83 14.10 9.96
CA TYR A 370 12.50 13.53 9.70
C TYR A 370 12.36 12.13 10.32
N GLN A 371 11.28 11.92 11.07
CA GLN A 371 11.05 10.66 11.79
C GLN A 371 11.04 9.44 10.86
N LEU A 372 10.43 9.53 9.68
CA LEU A 372 10.40 8.41 8.73
C LEU A 372 11.76 8.18 8.07
N VAL A 373 12.56 9.23 7.89
CA VAL A 373 13.93 9.11 7.41
C VAL A 373 14.80 8.43 8.47
N GLN A 374 14.71 8.86 9.74
CA GLN A 374 15.37 8.21 10.88
C GLN A 374 15.03 6.72 10.99
N ASN A 375 13.76 6.37 10.80
CA ASN A 375 13.31 4.99 10.98
C ASN A 375 13.73 4.07 9.81
N TYR A 376 13.68 4.56 8.56
CA TYR A 376 13.74 3.69 7.39
C TYR A 376 14.95 3.91 6.48
N LEU A 377 15.53 5.11 6.46
CA LEU A 377 16.63 5.46 5.53
C LEU A 377 17.96 5.65 6.27
N TYR A 378 17.96 6.22 7.47
CA TYR A 378 19.17 6.44 8.25
C TYR A 378 19.94 5.13 8.57
N PRO A 379 19.28 4.02 9.00
CA PRO A 379 19.99 2.77 9.23
C PRO A 379 20.68 2.26 7.95
N ARG A 380 19.98 2.31 6.81
CA ARG A 380 20.52 1.93 5.50
C ARG A 380 21.74 2.77 5.12
N ALA A 381 21.68 4.08 5.35
CA ALA A 381 22.80 5.00 5.15
C ALA A 381 24.01 4.61 6.01
N THR A 382 23.80 4.32 7.31
CA THR A 382 24.87 3.91 8.22
C THR A 382 25.46 2.53 7.88
N PHE A 383 24.69 1.68 7.20
CA PHE A 383 25.18 0.41 6.65
C PHE A 383 25.88 0.55 5.29
N GLY A 384 26.05 1.77 4.79
CA GLY A 384 26.77 2.04 3.54
C GLY A 384 25.93 1.87 2.27
N GLU A 385 24.60 1.82 2.38
CA GLU A 385 23.73 1.68 1.21
C GLU A 385 23.59 3.00 0.42
N GLU A 386 23.93 2.98 -0.86
CA GLU A 386 23.80 4.13 -1.75
C GLU A 386 22.36 4.30 -2.29
N PRO A 387 21.88 5.53 -2.52
CA PRO A 387 22.61 6.80 -2.43
C PRO A 387 22.65 7.41 -1.02
N TRP A 388 22.05 6.76 -0.02
CA TRP A 388 21.87 7.34 1.32
C TRP A 388 23.20 7.49 2.08
N ALA A 389 24.14 6.57 1.89
CA ALA A 389 25.46 6.64 2.49
C ALA A 389 26.25 7.87 2.05
N SER A 390 26.24 8.20 0.76
CA SER A 390 26.84 9.45 0.26
C SER A 390 26.10 10.67 0.77
N LYS A 391 24.77 10.63 0.80
CA LYS A 391 23.91 11.71 1.30
C LYS A 391 24.12 12.01 2.80
N LEU A 392 24.52 11.03 3.59
CA LEU A 392 24.78 11.19 5.03
C LEU A 392 26.06 12.00 5.33
N LYS A 393 26.96 12.12 4.35
CA LYS A 393 28.22 12.88 4.49
C LYS A 393 28.05 14.39 4.31
N ALA A 394 26.89 14.83 3.83
CA ALA A 394 26.59 16.23 3.57
C ALA A 394 26.62 17.06 4.86
N ALA A 395 27.07 18.32 4.76
CA ALA A 395 27.02 19.23 5.92
C ALA A 395 25.56 19.52 6.32
N PRO A 396 25.24 19.79 7.60
CA PRO A 396 23.85 19.98 8.05
C PRO A 396 23.05 21.04 7.28
N ASP A 397 23.71 22.10 6.80
CA ASP A 397 23.13 23.19 6.00
C ASP A 397 23.21 22.95 4.48
N GLU A 398 23.90 21.91 4.03
CA GLU A 398 24.01 21.54 2.62
C GLU A 398 22.65 21.07 2.08
N LEU A 399 22.26 21.63 0.93
CA LEU A 399 21.00 21.29 0.27
C LEU A 399 21.12 19.97 -0.50
N ILE A 400 20.54 18.92 0.07
CA ILE A 400 20.49 17.59 -0.53
C ILE A 400 19.13 17.32 -1.19
N PRO A 401 19.08 16.53 -2.28
CA PRO A 401 17.82 16.10 -2.89
C PRO A 401 16.94 15.38 -1.88
N MET A 402 15.63 15.61 -1.86
CA MET A 402 14.70 14.93 -0.96
C MET A 402 14.47 13.48 -1.42
N PHE A 403 14.25 13.29 -2.71
CA PHE A 403 13.86 12.02 -3.33
C PHE A 403 14.96 11.46 -4.22
N ARG A 404 14.79 10.22 -4.70
CA ARG A 404 15.57 9.70 -5.82
C ARG A 404 14.89 10.10 -7.12
N ARG A 405 15.67 10.39 -8.16
CA ARG A 405 15.15 10.83 -9.46
C ARG A 405 14.20 9.79 -10.06
N GLU A 406 14.60 8.51 -10.02
CA GLU A 406 13.87 7.39 -10.59
C GLU A 406 12.52 7.10 -9.93
N ASP A 407 12.28 7.65 -8.74
CA ASP A 407 11.05 7.47 -7.97
C ASP A 407 10.02 8.59 -8.20
N ILE A 408 10.39 9.66 -8.92
CA ILE A 408 9.49 10.78 -9.24
C ILE A 408 8.72 10.46 -10.51
N HIS A 409 7.39 10.56 -10.44
CA HIS A 409 6.51 10.19 -11.55
C HIS A 409 5.53 11.29 -11.93
N VAL A 410 5.07 11.28 -13.17
CA VAL A 410 4.07 12.22 -13.71
C VAL A 410 3.07 11.46 -14.58
N VAL A 411 1.79 11.59 -14.25
CA VAL A 411 0.66 10.98 -14.96
C VAL A 411 -0.35 12.07 -15.31
N VAL A 412 -0.84 12.05 -16.55
CA VAL A 412 -1.84 13.04 -17.01
C VAL A 412 -3.25 12.46 -16.85
N VAL A 413 -4.14 13.20 -16.20
CA VAL A 413 -5.53 12.81 -15.95
C VAL A 413 -6.36 14.06 -15.69
N GLY A 414 -7.60 14.10 -16.19
CA GLY A 414 -8.46 15.27 -16.08
C GLY A 414 -9.09 15.65 -17.41
N GLY A 415 -10.09 16.52 -17.33
CA GLY A 415 -10.97 16.88 -18.45
C GLY A 415 -10.80 18.32 -18.94
N GLU A 416 -9.78 19.05 -18.47
CA GLU A 416 -9.48 20.43 -18.89
C GLU A 416 -10.58 21.45 -18.60
N THR A 417 -11.49 21.13 -17.69
CA THR A 417 -12.46 22.12 -17.19
C THR A 417 -11.77 23.24 -16.41
N ASN A 418 -10.65 22.91 -15.77
CA ASN A 418 -9.76 23.82 -15.06
C ASN A 418 -8.39 23.15 -14.89
N GLY A 419 -7.32 23.93 -14.71
CA GLY A 419 -5.98 23.38 -14.53
C GLY A 419 -5.71 22.85 -13.12
N TYR A 420 -6.70 22.37 -12.35
CA TYR A 420 -6.41 21.80 -11.04
C TYR A 420 -5.58 20.53 -11.17
N TRP A 421 -4.55 20.41 -10.33
CA TRP A 421 -3.67 19.25 -10.31
C TRP A 421 -3.21 18.96 -8.90
N ARG A 422 -2.60 17.80 -8.69
CA ARG A 422 -2.10 17.40 -7.36
C ARG A 422 -0.80 16.62 -7.41
N ILE A 423 -0.09 16.66 -6.29
CA ILE A 423 0.98 15.70 -5.99
C ILE A 423 0.42 14.66 -5.03
N MET A 424 0.58 13.40 -5.38
CA MET A 424 0.34 12.25 -4.50
C MET A 424 1.68 11.78 -3.95
N GLY A 425 1.82 11.67 -2.63
CA GLY A 425 2.97 10.97 -2.03
C GLY A 425 2.76 9.46 -2.15
N CYS A 426 3.37 8.84 -3.16
CA CYS A 426 3.28 7.40 -3.39
C CYS A 426 4.48 6.84 -4.16
N THR A 427 4.84 5.59 -3.86
CA THR A 427 5.96 4.87 -4.47
C THR A 427 5.43 3.91 -5.52
N TYR A 428 5.91 4.01 -6.77
CA TYR A 428 5.65 3.02 -7.81
C TYR A 428 6.12 1.62 -7.35
N GLN A 429 5.34 0.60 -7.64
CA GLN A 429 5.67 -0.78 -7.27
C GLN A 429 5.88 -1.65 -8.51
N LYS A 430 4.89 -1.68 -9.42
CA LYS A 430 4.89 -2.61 -10.55
C LYS A 430 3.90 -2.20 -11.63
N THR A 431 4.23 -2.56 -12.87
CA THR A 431 3.35 -2.51 -14.04
C THR A 431 3.11 -3.94 -14.53
N VAL A 432 1.85 -4.28 -14.81
CA VAL A 432 1.46 -5.59 -15.35
C VAL A 432 0.57 -5.40 -16.57
N SER A 433 0.82 -6.17 -17.62
CA SER A 433 -0.02 -6.17 -18.82
C SER A 433 -1.40 -6.76 -18.51
N VAL A 434 -2.45 -6.06 -18.96
CA VAL A 434 -3.84 -6.52 -18.92
C VAL A 434 -4.13 -7.52 -20.04
N ASP A 435 -3.45 -7.40 -21.18
CA ASP A 435 -3.72 -8.23 -22.35
C ASP A 435 -3.45 -9.72 -22.13
N ALA A 436 -2.54 -10.05 -21.20
CA ALA A 436 -2.29 -11.43 -20.75
C ALA A 436 -3.48 -12.08 -20.02
N TRP A 437 -4.49 -11.29 -19.64
CA TRP A 437 -5.65 -11.72 -18.85
C TRP A 437 -6.99 -11.57 -19.60
N ARG A 438 -6.97 -11.22 -20.89
CA ARG A 438 -8.17 -11.12 -21.74
C ARG A 438 -8.82 -12.47 -22.06
#